data_AF-A0A2N2PZS8-F1
#
_entry.id   AF-A0A2N2PZS8-F1
#
_cell.length_a   1.000
_cell.length_b   1.000
_cell.length_c   1.000
_cell.angle_alpha   90.00
_cell.angle_beta   90.00
_cell.angle_gamma   90.00
#
_symmetry.space_group_name_H-M   'P 1'
#
loop_
_entity.id
_entity.type
_entity.pdbx_description
1 polymer ?
#
loop_
_entity_poly.entity_id
_entity_poly.type
_entity_poly.pdbx_seq_one_letter_code
_entity_poly.pdbx_strand_id
1 'polypeptide(L)'
;MKDKMHGFSGFPAGKLATTPVPNLFFSELLPLIDNLAELKVTLHVFWLIGKKRGALRYARLDELLHDDRLLDGLTTSTTPGAAALRDGLERAVARGTLLHVTVHRGDMTEAWYMVNSSNGRQVLEKLHAGELDLLADVAEDVQLQVERPTIFVLYEQNIGLLTPMIAEELRDAEKHYPADWIADAFREAVALNKRSWRYVLAILERWRTEGKSESKADVAMKQDSESRRRRYGKQD
;
A
#
# COMPACT_ATOMS: atom_id res chain seq x y z
N MET A 1 -9.14 32.92 -21.49
CA MET A 1 -9.04 33.50 -20.13
C MET A 1 -9.34 32.43 -19.09
N LYS A 2 -8.29 31.86 -18.47
CA LYS A 2 -8.24 31.36 -17.08
C LYS A 2 -6.86 30.75 -16.85
N ASP A 3 -5.83 31.60 -16.95
CA ASP A 3 -4.49 31.25 -16.45
C ASP A 3 -4.37 31.77 -15.02
N LYS A 4 -5.26 31.28 -14.16
CA LYS A 4 -5.19 31.56 -12.73
C LYS A 4 -4.35 30.43 -12.16
N MET A 5 -3.07 30.69 -11.89
CA MET A 5 -2.24 29.75 -11.14
C MET A 5 -2.99 29.40 -9.84
N HIS A 6 -3.43 28.16 -9.74
CA HIS A 6 -3.98 27.63 -8.50
C HIS A 6 -2.81 27.41 -7.54
N GLY A 7 -2.73 28.24 -6.50
CA GLY A 7 -1.66 28.14 -5.52
C GLY A 7 -1.71 26.82 -4.75
N PHE A 8 -0.54 26.21 -4.54
CA PHE A 8 -0.37 25.12 -3.58
C PHE A 8 0.05 25.72 -2.23
N SER A 9 -0.76 25.52 -1.19
CA SER A 9 -0.56 26.13 0.13
C SER A 9 0.59 25.52 0.95
N GLY A 10 1.32 24.57 0.37
CA GLY A 10 2.34 23.78 1.06
C GLY A 10 1.78 22.51 1.72
N PHE A 11 2.70 21.71 2.27
CA PHE A 11 2.37 20.47 2.96
C PHE A 11 2.03 20.73 4.44
N PRO A 12 1.00 20.06 5.01
CA PRO A 12 0.65 20.22 6.42
C PRO A 12 1.73 19.62 7.34
N ALA A 13 1.84 20.16 8.56
CA ALA A 13 2.73 19.65 9.58
C ALA A 13 2.29 18.26 10.09
N GLY A 14 3.25 17.46 10.57
CA GLY A 14 3.02 16.12 11.14
C GLY A 14 3.42 14.97 10.22
N LYS A 15 3.01 13.75 10.58
CA LYS A 15 3.34 12.54 9.82
C LYS A 15 2.44 12.44 8.59
N LEU A 16 3.03 12.60 7.40
CA LEU A 16 2.33 12.47 6.13
C LEU A 16 2.51 11.06 5.55
N ALA A 17 1.50 10.57 4.84
CA ALA A 17 1.65 9.38 4.03
C ALA A 17 2.60 9.68 2.87
N THR A 18 3.62 8.85 2.69
CA THR A 18 4.60 8.98 1.62
C THR A 18 4.41 7.86 0.60
N THR A 19 4.73 8.16 -0.65
CA THR A 19 4.84 7.15 -1.70
C THR A 19 6.33 6.84 -1.88
N PRO A 20 6.77 5.59 -1.67
CA PRO A 20 8.15 5.23 -1.88
C PRO A 20 8.47 5.27 -3.38
N VAL A 21 9.49 6.02 -3.75
CA VAL A 21 10.02 6.09 -5.11
C VAL A 21 11.49 5.65 -5.05
N PRO A 22 11.93 4.64 -5.83
CA PRO A 22 13.32 4.19 -5.79
C PRO A 22 14.30 5.32 -6.11
N ASN A 23 15.46 5.37 -5.45
CA ASN A 23 16.48 6.41 -5.75
C ASN A 23 16.93 6.38 -7.22
N LEU A 24 16.92 5.20 -7.86
CA LEU A 24 17.19 5.03 -9.29
C LEU A 24 16.22 5.81 -10.18
N PHE A 25 15.01 6.10 -9.70
CA PHE A 25 14.10 7.01 -10.41
C PHE A 25 14.76 8.37 -10.60
N PHE A 26 15.37 8.94 -9.57
CA PHE A 26 15.96 10.27 -9.63
C PHE A 26 17.32 10.28 -10.33
N SER A 27 18.14 9.25 -10.12
CA SER A 27 19.50 9.21 -10.66
C SER A 27 19.59 8.72 -12.10
N GLU A 28 18.70 7.83 -12.54
CA GLU A 28 18.77 7.19 -13.86
C GLU A 28 17.56 7.49 -14.73
N LEU A 29 16.34 7.29 -14.22
CA LEU A 29 15.15 7.35 -15.05
C LEU A 29 14.69 8.78 -15.34
N LEU A 30 14.61 9.64 -14.33
CA LEU A 30 14.13 11.03 -14.44
C LEU A 30 14.94 11.85 -15.46
N PRO A 31 16.28 11.76 -15.53
CA PRO A 31 17.06 12.42 -16.59
C PRO A 31 16.70 12.00 -18.01
N LEU A 32 16.15 10.79 -18.19
CA LEU A 32 15.75 10.28 -19.49
C LEU A 32 14.35 10.77 -19.89
N ILE A 33 13.47 11.03 -18.92
CA ILE A 33 12.09 11.47 -19.17
C ILE A 33 12.08 12.93 -19.66
N ASP A 34 11.69 13.12 -20.91
CA ASP A 34 11.63 14.41 -21.61
C ASP A 34 10.18 14.89 -21.85
N ASN A 35 9.19 14.07 -21.47
CA ASN A 35 7.78 14.37 -21.63
C ASN A 35 7.05 14.52 -20.28
N LEU A 36 6.30 15.61 -20.13
CA LEU A 36 5.59 15.92 -18.88
C LEU A 36 4.43 14.94 -18.58
N ALA A 37 3.74 14.46 -19.61
CA ALA A 37 2.66 13.48 -19.43
C ALA A 37 3.25 12.14 -18.96
N GLU A 38 4.35 11.68 -19.57
CA GLU A 38 5.10 10.50 -19.12
C GLU A 38 5.51 10.61 -17.65
N LEU A 39 6.07 11.75 -17.25
CA LEU A 39 6.47 11.99 -15.86
C LEU A 39 5.29 11.91 -14.89
N LYS A 40 4.20 12.64 -15.18
CA LYS A 40 3.00 12.67 -14.32
C LYS A 40 2.36 11.30 -14.19
N VAL A 41 2.23 10.58 -15.32
CA VAL A 41 1.68 9.22 -15.35
C VAL A 41 2.56 8.27 -14.54
N THR A 42 3.88 8.29 -14.74
CA THR A 42 4.83 7.43 -14.00
C THR A 42 4.69 7.62 -12.49
N LEU A 43 4.70 8.88 -12.02
CA LEU A 43 4.56 9.20 -10.60
C LEU A 43 3.19 8.79 -10.06
N HIS A 44 2.13 9.00 -10.83
CA HIS A 44 0.78 8.60 -10.44
C HIS A 44 0.67 7.07 -10.32
N VAL A 45 1.25 6.32 -11.24
CA VAL A 45 1.28 4.86 -11.19
C VAL A 45 2.10 4.36 -9.99
N PHE A 46 3.23 5.00 -9.64
CA PHE A 46 3.97 4.70 -8.40
C PHE A 46 3.11 4.93 -7.16
N TRP A 47 2.37 6.03 -7.10
CA TRP A 47 1.46 6.34 -6.01
C TRP A 47 0.32 5.33 -5.89
N LEU A 48 -0.30 4.98 -7.02
CA LEU A 48 -1.43 4.06 -7.06
C LEU A 48 -1.00 2.64 -6.66
N ILE A 49 0.10 2.14 -7.24
CA ILE A 49 0.63 0.81 -6.96
C ILE A 49 1.22 0.74 -5.54
N GLY A 50 1.85 1.81 -5.06
CA GLY A 50 2.39 1.89 -3.70
C GLY A 50 1.33 1.79 -2.59
N LYS A 51 0.07 2.11 -2.91
CA LYS A 51 -1.08 1.91 -2.01
C LYS A 51 -1.64 0.49 -2.05
N LYS A 52 -1.37 -0.27 -3.11
CA LYS A 52 -1.87 -1.64 -3.28
C LYS A 52 -1.02 -2.61 -2.47
N ARG A 53 -1.68 -3.49 -1.72
CA ARG A 53 -1.09 -4.59 -0.95
C ARG A 53 -1.20 -5.89 -1.73
N GLY A 54 -0.44 -6.92 -1.35
CA GLY A 54 -0.46 -8.21 -2.05
C GLY A 54 0.69 -8.38 -3.04
N ALA A 55 0.76 -9.56 -3.67
CA ALA A 55 1.72 -9.86 -4.74
C ALA A 55 1.28 -9.25 -6.09
N LEU A 56 -0.03 -9.18 -6.32
CA LEU A 56 -0.62 -8.66 -7.55
C LEU A 56 -0.87 -7.15 -7.43
N ARG A 57 0.06 -6.34 -7.97
CA ARG A 57 -0.03 -4.87 -7.92
C ARG A 57 0.06 -4.28 -9.34
N TYR A 58 -1.08 -3.84 -9.85
CA TYR A 58 -1.22 -3.26 -11.18
C TYR A 58 -2.18 -2.08 -11.16
N ALA A 59 -2.14 -1.25 -12.20
CA ALA A 59 -3.09 -0.20 -12.50
C ALA A 59 -3.88 -0.57 -13.77
N ARG A 60 -5.20 -0.46 -13.77
CA ARG A 60 -6.04 -0.63 -14.97
C ARG A 60 -6.13 0.67 -15.76
N LEU A 61 -6.23 0.59 -17.07
CA LEU A 61 -6.49 1.77 -17.89
C LEU A 61 -7.78 2.47 -17.47
N ASP A 62 -8.82 1.68 -17.18
CA ASP A 62 -10.13 2.17 -16.79
C ASP A 62 -10.09 2.97 -15.47
N GLU A 63 -9.36 2.50 -14.44
CA GLU A 63 -9.25 3.25 -13.18
C GLU A 63 -8.46 4.55 -13.35
N LEU A 64 -7.47 4.58 -14.25
CA LEU A 64 -6.72 5.80 -14.58
C LEU A 64 -7.56 6.80 -15.39
N LEU A 65 -8.43 6.30 -16.28
CA LEU A 65 -9.36 7.12 -17.06
C LEU A 65 -10.51 7.69 -16.23
N HIS A 66 -10.80 7.13 -15.06
CA HIS A 66 -11.81 7.63 -14.12
C HIS A 66 -11.21 8.51 -13.01
N ASP A 67 -9.90 8.80 -13.03
CA ASP A 67 -9.28 9.76 -12.11
C ASP A 67 -9.30 11.17 -12.71
N ASP A 68 -10.35 11.93 -12.40
CA ASP A 68 -10.52 13.31 -12.89
C ASP A 68 -9.34 14.22 -12.52
N ARG A 69 -8.71 14.03 -11.35
CA ARG A 69 -7.57 14.86 -10.93
C ARG A 69 -6.33 14.60 -11.77
N LEU A 70 -6.08 13.34 -12.12
CA LEU A 70 -5.03 12.97 -13.04
C LEU A 70 -5.31 13.55 -14.43
N LEU A 71 -6.54 13.38 -14.94
CA LEU A 71 -6.90 13.86 -16.27
C LEU A 71 -6.85 15.39 -16.39
N ASP A 72 -7.35 16.11 -15.39
CA ASP A 72 -7.24 17.57 -15.32
C ASP A 72 -5.78 18.01 -15.30
N GLY A 73 -4.95 17.31 -14.51
CA GLY A 73 -3.51 17.56 -14.43
C GLY A 73 -2.75 17.27 -15.72
N LEU A 74 -3.27 16.41 -16.60
CA LEU A 74 -2.66 16.04 -17.89
C LEU A 74 -3.19 16.87 -19.06
N THR A 75 -4.34 17.52 -18.91
CA THR A 75 -4.96 18.31 -19.98
C THR A 75 -4.07 19.50 -20.35
N THR A 76 -3.82 19.67 -21.64
CA THR A 76 -3.13 20.82 -22.20
C THR A 76 -4.09 21.62 -23.10
N SER A 77 -3.65 22.78 -23.59
CA SER A 77 -4.44 23.59 -24.53
C SER A 77 -4.76 22.86 -25.84
N THR A 78 -3.96 21.86 -26.22
CA THR A 78 -4.06 21.14 -27.49
C THR A 78 -4.51 19.70 -27.32
N THR A 79 -4.37 19.13 -26.12
CA THR A 79 -4.52 17.69 -25.91
C THR A 79 -5.44 17.42 -24.72
N PRO A 80 -6.59 16.73 -24.92
CA PRO A 80 -7.43 16.29 -23.82
C PRO A 80 -6.68 15.37 -22.86
N GLY A 81 -6.96 15.45 -21.56
CA GLY A 81 -6.28 14.67 -20.52
C GLY A 81 -6.27 13.16 -20.79
N ALA A 82 -7.38 12.60 -21.28
CA ALA A 82 -7.46 11.17 -21.61
C ALA A 82 -6.57 10.74 -22.79
N ALA A 83 -6.29 11.65 -23.74
CA ALA A 83 -5.35 11.40 -24.83
C ALA A 83 -3.91 11.52 -24.32
N ALA A 84 -3.62 12.54 -23.50
CA ALA A 84 -2.32 12.74 -22.86
C ALA A 84 -1.96 11.59 -21.90
N LEU A 85 -2.94 11.02 -21.18
CA LEU A 85 -2.76 9.84 -20.33
C LEU A 85 -2.30 8.63 -21.16
N ARG A 86 -2.96 8.36 -22.29
CA ARG A 86 -2.59 7.23 -23.16
C ARG A 86 -1.19 7.41 -23.76
N ASP A 87 -0.86 8.60 -24.27
CA ASP A 87 0.48 8.93 -24.76
C ASP A 87 1.54 8.79 -23.64
N GLY A 88 1.24 9.28 -22.44
CA GLY A 88 2.13 9.14 -21.28
C GLY A 88 2.37 7.69 -20.85
N LEU A 89 1.32 6.85 -20.88
CA LEU A 89 1.43 5.41 -20.61
C LEU A 89 2.24 4.69 -21.69
N GLU A 90 1.98 4.99 -22.96
CA GLU A 90 2.73 4.40 -24.09
C GLU A 90 4.22 4.73 -24.00
N ARG A 91 4.57 5.99 -23.73
CA ARG A 91 5.96 6.42 -23.51
C ARG A 91 6.60 5.71 -22.32
N ALA A 92 5.91 5.65 -21.19
CA ALA A 92 6.44 5.00 -19.99
C ALA A 92 6.68 3.50 -20.21
N VAL A 93 5.85 2.84 -21.02
CA VAL A 93 6.05 1.44 -21.45
C VAL A 93 7.21 1.33 -22.42
N ALA A 94 7.28 2.19 -23.45
CA ALA A 94 8.37 2.20 -24.42
C ALA A 94 9.74 2.47 -23.75
N ARG A 95 9.77 3.31 -22.71
CA ARG A 95 10.97 3.57 -21.89
C ARG A 95 11.33 2.41 -20.97
N GLY A 96 10.43 1.44 -20.79
CA GLY A 96 10.62 0.31 -19.90
C GLY A 96 10.43 0.64 -18.42
N THR A 97 9.82 1.78 -18.09
CA THR A 97 9.45 2.12 -16.71
C THR A 97 8.26 1.32 -16.24
N LEU A 98 7.27 1.17 -17.14
CA LEU A 98 6.07 0.40 -16.92
C LEU A 98 6.07 -0.83 -17.83
N LEU A 99 5.43 -1.89 -17.37
CA LEU A 99 5.03 -3.05 -18.18
C LEU A 99 3.54 -2.92 -18.49
N HIS A 100 3.13 -3.42 -19.64
CA HIS A 100 1.74 -3.43 -20.08
C HIS A 100 1.32 -4.84 -20.47
N VAL A 101 0.09 -5.22 -20.11
CA VAL A 101 -0.53 -6.48 -20.51
C VAL A 101 -2.00 -6.27 -20.79
N THR A 102 -2.49 -6.94 -21.82
CA THR A 102 -3.91 -6.99 -22.16
C THR A 102 -4.49 -8.26 -21.57
N VAL A 103 -5.50 -8.12 -20.71
CA VAL A 103 -6.17 -9.24 -20.03
C VAL A 103 -7.57 -9.40 -20.61
N HIS A 104 -7.90 -10.63 -21.00
CA HIS A 104 -9.23 -10.98 -21.48
C HIS A 104 -10.00 -11.66 -20.34
N ARG A 105 -11.16 -11.11 -19.95
CA ARG A 105 -12.08 -11.69 -18.97
C ARG A 105 -13.46 -11.80 -19.62
N GLY A 106 -13.81 -13.00 -20.08
CA GLY A 106 -15.01 -13.20 -20.90
C GLY A 106 -14.94 -12.36 -22.17
N ASP A 107 -15.97 -11.54 -22.41
CA ASP A 107 -16.04 -10.63 -23.56
C ASP A 107 -15.32 -9.29 -23.32
N MET A 108 -14.86 -9.03 -22.09
CA MET A 108 -14.19 -7.78 -21.73
C MET A 108 -12.68 -7.90 -21.91
N THR A 109 -12.09 -6.86 -22.51
CA THR A 109 -10.64 -6.71 -22.64
C THR A 109 -10.19 -5.52 -21.81
N GLU A 110 -9.27 -5.74 -20.88
CA GLU A 110 -8.71 -4.71 -20.01
C GLU A 110 -7.22 -4.52 -20.28
N ALA A 111 -6.75 -3.27 -20.24
CA ALA A 111 -5.32 -2.95 -20.28
C ALA A 111 -4.81 -2.72 -18.86
N TRP A 112 -3.80 -3.47 -18.46
CA TRP A 112 -3.18 -3.41 -17.13
C TRP A 112 -1.73 -2.92 -17.25
N TYR A 113 -1.31 -2.11 -16.29
CA TYR A 113 0.01 -1.51 -16.20
C TYR A 113 0.64 -1.84 -14.85
N MET A 114 1.95 -2.07 -14.82
CA MET A 114 2.68 -2.32 -13.58
C MET A 114 4.08 -1.72 -13.66
N VAL A 115 4.69 -1.40 -12.51
CA VAL A 115 6.09 -0.96 -12.50
C VAL A 115 6.99 -2.09 -12.98
N ASN A 116 7.94 -1.79 -13.87
CA ASN A 116 8.97 -2.74 -14.32
C ASN A 116 9.99 -3.05 -13.20
N SER A 117 9.50 -3.74 -12.19
CA SER A 117 10.24 -4.25 -11.05
C SER A 117 10.38 -5.77 -11.17
N SER A 118 11.15 -6.39 -10.28
CA SER A 118 11.20 -7.86 -10.19
C SER A 118 9.81 -8.47 -9.98
N ASN A 119 9.00 -7.89 -9.08
CA ASN A 119 7.62 -8.33 -8.84
C ASN A 119 6.73 -8.14 -10.07
N GLY A 120 6.82 -6.98 -10.73
CA GLY A 120 6.04 -6.70 -11.95
C GLY A 120 6.34 -7.71 -13.07
N ARG A 121 7.62 -8.04 -13.29
CA ARG A 121 8.01 -9.04 -14.30
C ARG A 121 7.49 -10.44 -13.96
N GLN A 122 7.58 -10.87 -12.70
CA GLN A 122 7.04 -12.17 -12.26
C GLN A 122 5.52 -12.25 -12.44
N VAL A 123 4.80 -11.17 -12.11
CA VAL A 123 3.35 -11.08 -12.34
C VAL A 123 3.03 -11.20 -13.83
N LEU A 124 3.76 -10.48 -14.68
CA LEU A 124 3.59 -10.53 -16.13
C LEU A 124 3.83 -11.94 -16.70
N GLU A 125 4.88 -12.62 -16.26
CA GLU A 125 5.20 -13.99 -16.66
C GLU A 125 4.06 -14.97 -16.31
N LYS A 126 3.54 -14.89 -15.09
CA LYS A 126 2.40 -15.71 -14.65
C LYS A 126 1.12 -15.38 -15.40
N LEU A 127 0.88 -14.11 -15.73
CA LEU A 127 -0.25 -13.69 -16.55
C LEU A 127 -0.17 -14.28 -17.97
N HIS A 128 1.02 -14.29 -18.57
CA HIS A 128 1.23 -14.93 -19.87
C HIS A 128 1.09 -16.46 -19.82
N ALA A 129 1.38 -17.08 -18.68
CA ALA A 129 1.16 -18.51 -18.45
C ALA A 129 -0.32 -18.89 -18.22
N GLY A 130 -1.23 -17.91 -18.14
CA GLY A 130 -2.66 -18.16 -17.90
C GLY A 130 -3.01 -18.46 -16.43
N GLU A 131 -2.08 -18.22 -15.50
CA GLU A 131 -2.23 -18.54 -14.07
C GLU A 131 -2.96 -17.41 -13.28
N LEU A 132 -3.98 -16.81 -13.90
CA LEU A 132 -4.68 -15.65 -13.34
C LEU A 132 -5.44 -15.95 -12.04
N ASP A 133 -6.08 -17.12 -11.96
CA ASP A 133 -6.84 -17.53 -10.78
C ASP A 133 -5.91 -17.86 -9.59
N LEU A 134 -4.74 -18.46 -9.86
CA LEU A 134 -3.71 -18.71 -8.85
C LEU A 134 -3.12 -17.41 -8.30
N LEU A 135 -3.01 -16.36 -9.13
CA LEU A 135 -2.58 -15.03 -8.68
C LEU A 135 -3.62 -14.32 -7.84
N ALA A 136 -4.92 -14.55 -8.06
CA ALA A 136 -6.01 -13.96 -7.27
C ALA A 136 -6.07 -14.58 -5.86
N ASP A 137 -6.03 -15.90 -5.76
CA ASP A 137 -6.00 -16.61 -4.48
C ASP A 137 -4.74 -16.26 -3.66
N VAL A 138 -3.57 -16.23 -4.31
CA VAL A 138 -2.33 -15.80 -3.67
C VAL A 138 -2.34 -14.32 -3.33
N ALA A 139 -2.99 -13.46 -4.12
CA ALA A 139 -3.11 -12.04 -3.81
C ALA A 139 -4.03 -11.79 -2.61
N GLU A 140 -5.13 -12.52 -2.45
CA GLU A 140 -6.00 -12.46 -1.27
C GLU A 140 -5.26 -12.93 -0.02
N ASP A 141 -4.56 -14.07 -0.09
CA ASP A 141 -3.75 -14.58 1.04
C ASP A 141 -2.61 -13.63 1.40
N VAL A 142 -1.91 -13.06 0.41
CA VAL A 142 -0.84 -12.08 0.67
C VAL A 142 -1.43 -10.74 1.12
N GLN A 143 -2.63 -10.34 0.68
CA GLN A 143 -3.30 -9.14 1.22
C GLN A 143 -3.67 -9.34 2.69
N LEU A 144 -4.21 -10.49 3.08
CA LEU A 144 -4.48 -10.84 4.48
C LEU A 144 -3.19 -10.88 5.34
N GLN A 145 -2.05 -11.26 4.75
CA GLN A 145 -0.74 -11.20 5.40
C GLN A 145 -0.16 -9.77 5.47
N VAL A 146 -0.31 -8.96 4.42
CA VAL A 146 0.22 -7.58 4.33
C VAL A 146 -0.69 -6.56 5.05
N GLU A 147 -1.97 -6.86 5.23
CA GLU A 147 -2.88 -6.07 6.08
C GLU A 147 -2.48 -6.13 7.55
N ARG A 148 -1.76 -7.18 7.98
CA ARG A 148 -1.07 -7.23 9.26
C ARG A 148 0.21 -6.42 9.12
N PRO A 149 0.36 -5.26 9.79
CA PRO A 149 1.61 -4.52 9.73
C PRO A 149 2.73 -5.44 10.23
N THR A 150 3.82 -5.54 9.47
CA THR A 150 4.96 -6.38 9.86
C THR A 150 5.49 -5.94 11.22
N ILE A 151 6.15 -6.83 11.95
CA ILE A 151 6.67 -6.53 13.29
C ILE A 151 7.57 -5.27 13.31
N PHE A 152 8.31 -5.03 12.22
CA PHE A 152 9.12 -3.82 12.02
C PHE A 152 8.27 -2.55 11.90
N VAL A 153 7.19 -2.60 11.13
CA VAL A 153 6.26 -1.47 10.99
C VAL A 153 5.57 -1.18 12.32
N LEU A 154 5.15 -2.21 13.06
CA LEU A 154 4.60 -2.05 14.41
C LEU A 154 5.61 -1.41 15.35
N TYR A 155 6.88 -1.79 15.26
CA TYR A 155 7.97 -1.21 16.05
C TYR A 155 8.18 0.28 15.75
N GLU A 156 8.42 0.63 14.49
CA GLU A 156 8.74 2.00 14.09
C GLU A 156 7.59 2.98 14.33
N GLN A 157 6.35 2.51 14.18
CA GLN A 157 5.16 3.34 14.41
C GLN A 157 4.87 3.60 15.88
N ASN A 158 5.25 2.70 16.78
CA ASN A 158 4.80 2.72 18.18
C ASN A 158 5.93 2.92 19.20
N ILE A 159 7.18 2.59 18.86
CA ILE A 159 8.31 2.59 19.79
C ILE A 159 9.38 3.61 19.38
N GLY A 160 9.97 3.48 18.21
CA GLY A 160 11.05 4.39 17.79
C GLY A 160 11.89 3.87 16.63
N LEU A 161 13.05 4.46 16.43
CA LEU A 161 13.95 4.15 15.31
C LEU A 161 14.43 2.70 15.37
N LEU A 162 14.42 2.04 14.21
CA LEU A 162 14.89 0.67 14.05
C LEU A 162 16.43 0.65 13.99
N THR A 163 17.07 0.11 15.03
CA THR A 163 18.53 -0.13 15.03
C THR A 163 18.82 -1.56 14.57
N PRO A 164 20.04 -1.87 14.07
CA PRO A 164 20.41 -3.22 13.63
C PRO A 164 20.22 -4.28 14.71
N MET A 165 20.55 -3.97 15.98
CA MET A 165 20.38 -4.88 17.11
C MET A 165 18.90 -5.21 17.35
N ILE A 166 18.03 -4.20 17.34
CA ILE A 166 16.59 -4.39 17.47
C ILE A 166 16.02 -5.16 16.28
N ALA A 167 16.55 -4.94 15.07
CA ALA A 167 16.10 -5.68 13.89
C ALA A 167 16.36 -7.18 14.01
N GLU A 168 17.47 -7.60 14.63
CA GLU A 168 17.72 -9.01 14.96
C GLU A 168 16.70 -9.54 15.97
N GLU A 169 16.44 -8.78 17.05
CA GLU A 169 15.49 -9.19 18.09
C GLU A 169 14.05 -9.31 17.56
N LEU A 170 13.63 -8.42 16.64
CA LEU A 170 12.32 -8.48 15.98
C LEU A 170 12.23 -9.71 15.06
N ARG A 171 13.30 -10.04 14.32
CA ARG A 171 13.35 -11.27 13.50
C ARG A 171 13.27 -12.52 14.35
N ASP A 172 13.88 -12.51 15.53
CA ASP A 172 13.80 -13.63 16.45
C ASP A 172 12.37 -13.78 17.00
N ALA A 173 11.73 -12.69 17.39
CA ALA A 173 10.35 -12.72 17.85
C ALA A 173 9.36 -13.20 16.77
N GLU A 174 9.54 -12.78 15.51
CA GLU A 174 8.70 -13.21 14.38
C GLU A 174 8.74 -14.74 14.14
N LYS A 175 9.85 -15.40 14.50
CA LYS A 175 9.97 -16.86 14.41
C LYS A 175 9.28 -17.61 15.54
N HIS A 176 9.17 -16.97 16.71
CA HIS A 176 8.72 -17.62 17.95
C HIS A 176 7.26 -17.30 18.31
N TYR A 177 6.69 -16.23 17.76
CA TYR A 177 5.36 -15.75 18.13
C TYR A 177 4.42 -15.60 16.92
N PRO A 178 3.15 -15.99 17.06
CA PRO A 178 2.12 -15.69 16.06
C PRO A 178 1.97 -14.17 15.81
N ALA A 179 1.73 -13.78 14.56
CA ALA A 179 1.65 -12.37 14.16
C ALA A 179 0.51 -11.59 14.87
N ASP A 180 -0.60 -12.25 15.19
CA ASP A 180 -1.71 -11.66 15.95
C ASP A 180 -1.34 -11.42 17.41
N TRP A 181 -0.49 -12.26 18.01
CA TRP A 181 0.06 -12.00 19.35
C TRP A 181 1.01 -10.81 19.32
N ILE A 182 1.87 -10.73 18.32
CA ILE A 182 2.77 -9.57 18.16
C ILE A 182 1.96 -8.27 18.07
N ALA A 183 0.97 -8.21 17.18
CA ALA A 183 0.13 -7.02 16.99
C ALA A 183 -0.59 -6.58 18.27
N ASP A 184 -1.16 -7.54 19.01
CA ASP A 184 -1.90 -7.23 20.24
C ASP A 184 -0.95 -6.83 21.40
N ALA A 185 0.24 -7.41 21.48
CA ALA A 185 1.25 -7.01 22.46
C ALA A 185 1.74 -5.57 22.23
N PHE A 186 1.92 -5.17 20.97
CA PHE A 186 2.18 -3.77 20.62
C PHE A 186 1.03 -2.85 21.03
N ARG A 187 -0.23 -3.27 20.79
CA ARG A 187 -1.41 -2.49 21.17
C ARG A 187 -1.51 -2.31 22.69
N GLU A 188 -1.26 -3.37 23.47
CA GLU A 188 -1.24 -3.33 24.93
C GLU A 188 -0.12 -2.41 25.45
N ALA A 189 1.09 -2.49 24.88
CA ALA A 189 2.21 -1.63 25.24
C ALA A 189 1.92 -0.14 24.99
N VAL A 190 1.26 0.19 23.87
CA VAL A 190 0.86 1.56 23.53
C VAL A 190 -0.25 2.07 24.44
N ALA A 191 -1.28 1.25 24.68
CA ALA A 191 -2.40 1.59 25.54
C ALA A 191 -1.95 1.89 26.99
N LEU A 192 -0.95 1.17 27.48
CA LEU A 192 -0.35 1.39 28.80
C LEU A 192 0.73 2.48 28.80
N ASN A 193 0.98 3.11 27.65
CA ASN A 193 2.05 4.09 27.43
C ASN A 193 3.45 3.57 27.82
N LYS A 194 3.66 2.24 27.73
CA LYS A 194 4.92 1.54 27.98
C LYS A 194 5.57 1.13 26.66
N ARG A 195 5.89 2.12 25.83
CA ARG A 195 6.40 1.98 24.45
C ARG A 195 7.87 1.57 24.42
N SER A 196 8.16 0.34 24.83
CA SER A 196 9.52 -0.22 24.80
C SER A 196 9.49 -1.67 24.33
N TRP A 197 10.49 -2.06 23.53
CA TRP A 197 10.56 -3.41 22.97
C TRP A 197 10.56 -4.49 24.03
N ARG A 198 11.35 -4.26 25.09
CA ARG A 198 11.47 -5.13 26.25
C ARG A 198 10.13 -5.37 26.94
N TYR A 199 9.22 -4.39 26.90
CA TYR A 199 7.87 -4.52 27.45
C TYR A 199 6.96 -5.36 26.53
N VAL A 200 7.04 -5.14 25.21
CA VAL A 200 6.34 -5.97 24.22
C VAL A 200 6.77 -7.44 24.33
N LEU A 201 8.09 -7.70 24.41
CA LEU A 201 8.63 -9.04 24.63
C LEU A 201 8.13 -9.66 25.94
N ALA A 202 8.06 -8.90 27.03
CA ALA A 202 7.55 -9.41 28.30
C ALA A 202 6.06 -9.82 28.21
N ILE A 203 5.25 -9.10 27.43
CA ILE A 203 3.85 -9.48 27.16
C ILE A 203 3.80 -10.80 26.36
N LEU A 204 4.63 -10.91 25.33
CA LEU A 204 4.68 -12.10 24.47
C LEU A 204 5.14 -13.35 25.24
N GLU A 205 6.19 -13.23 26.06
CA GLU A 205 6.65 -14.33 26.92
C GLU A 205 5.58 -14.75 27.93
N ARG A 206 4.89 -13.79 28.56
CA ARG A 206 3.78 -14.08 29.47
C ARG A 206 2.67 -14.85 28.76
N TRP A 207 2.28 -14.44 27.56
CA TRP A 207 1.26 -15.15 26.78
C TRP A 207 1.71 -16.54 26.33
N ARG A 208 3.01 -16.75 26.11
CA ARG A 208 3.58 -18.06 25.78
C ARG A 208 3.48 -19.03 26.96
N THR A 209 3.68 -18.55 28.18
CA THR A 209 3.66 -19.38 29.40
C THR A 209 2.28 -19.57 29.99
N GLU A 210 1.43 -18.53 29.97
CA GLU A 210 0.14 -18.51 30.68
C GLU A 210 -1.07 -18.67 29.73
N GLY A 211 -0.84 -18.61 28.41
CA GLY A 211 -1.89 -18.49 27.41
C GLY A 211 -2.38 -17.04 27.24
N LYS A 212 -2.76 -16.68 26.01
CA LYS A 212 -3.31 -15.34 25.71
C LYS A 212 -4.73 -15.23 26.29
N SER A 213 -4.85 -14.58 27.44
CA SER A 213 -6.15 -14.17 27.99
C SER A 213 -6.74 -13.02 27.15
N GLU A 214 -8.07 -12.98 26.99
CA GLU A 214 -8.73 -11.90 26.23
C GLU A 214 -8.26 -10.53 26.76
N SER A 215 -7.73 -9.69 25.87
CA SER A 215 -7.17 -8.42 26.29
C SER A 215 -8.30 -7.51 26.81
N LYS A 216 -8.00 -6.65 27.80
CA LYS A 216 -8.98 -5.66 28.29
C LYS A 216 -9.50 -4.72 27.18
N ALA A 217 -8.74 -4.58 26.09
CA ALA A 217 -9.15 -3.83 24.91
C ALA A 217 -10.22 -4.57 24.08
N ASP A 218 -10.12 -5.89 23.96
CA ASP A 218 -11.14 -6.72 23.28
C ASP A 218 -12.46 -6.72 24.05
N VAL A 219 -12.38 -6.76 25.39
CA VAL A 219 -13.56 -6.65 26.26
C VAL A 219 -14.21 -5.26 26.14
N ALA A 220 -13.41 -4.19 26.10
CA ALA A 220 -13.92 -2.83 25.92
C ALA A 220 -14.56 -2.60 24.53
N MET A 221 -13.98 -3.19 23.47
CA MET A 221 -14.50 -3.06 22.11
C MET A 221 -15.77 -3.91 21.89
N LYS A 222 -15.83 -5.11 22.49
CA LYS A 222 -17.06 -5.92 22.54
C LYS A 222 -18.18 -5.18 23.29
N GLN A 223 -17.88 -4.58 24.45
CA GLN A 223 -18.85 -3.81 25.23
C GLN A 223 -19.36 -2.54 24.53
N ASP A 224 -18.51 -1.81 23.79
CA ASP A 224 -18.95 -0.65 22.99
C ASP A 224 -19.81 -1.09 21.79
N SER A 225 -19.47 -2.20 21.13
CA SER A 225 -20.25 -2.77 20.02
C SER A 225 -21.64 -3.24 20.47
N GLU A 226 -21.75 -3.86 21.65
CA GLU A 226 -23.03 -4.27 22.25
C GLU A 226 -23.86 -3.06 22.71
N SER A 227 -23.19 -2.03 23.23
CA SER A 227 -23.82 -0.76 23.65
C SER A 227 -24.37 0.05 22.46
N ARG A 228 -23.73 -0.06 21.29
CA ARG A 228 -24.21 0.54 20.03
C ARG A 228 -25.36 -0.26 19.43
N ARG A 229 -25.31 -1.59 19.45
CA ARG A 229 -26.42 -2.47 19.02
C ARG A 229 -27.69 -2.25 19.85
N ARG A 230 -27.57 -2.08 21.17
CA ARG A 230 -28.71 -1.78 22.06
C ARG A 230 -29.33 -0.39 21.83
N ARG A 231 -28.57 0.57 21.30
CA ARG A 231 -29.05 1.94 21.02
C ARG A 231 -29.81 2.08 19.70
N TYR A 232 -29.49 1.25 18.70
CA TYR A 232 -30.10 1.33 17.37
C TYR A 232 -31.18 0.25 17.11
N GLY A 233 -31.37 -0.72 18.00
CA GLY A 233 -32.40 -1.76 17.88
C GLY A 233 -33.76 -1.42 18.53
N LYS A 234 -34.05 -0.14 18.81
CA LYS A 234 -35.29 0.28 19.48
C LYS A 234 -35.96 1.46 18.76
N GLN A 235 -36.17 1.30 17.47
CA GLN A 235 -37.15 2.05 16.70
C GLN A 235 -37.77 1.09 15.68
N ASP A 236 -38.74 0.32 16.15
CA ASP A 236 -39.87 -0.22 15.38
C ASP A 236 -41.13 0.04 16.21
#